data_AF-A0A2K4Y8T4-F1
#
_entry.id   AF-A0A2K4Y8T4-F1
#
_cell.length_a   1.000
_cell.length_b   1.000
_cell.length_c   1.000
_cell.angle_alpha   90.00
_cell.angle_beta   90.00
_cell.angle_gamma   90.00
#
_symmetry.space_group_name_H-M   'P 1'
#
loop_
_entity.id
_entity.type
_entity.pdbx_description
1 polymer ?
#
loop_
_entity_poly.entity_id
_entity_poly.type
_entity_poly.pdbx_seq_one_letter_code
_entity_poly.pdbx_strand_id
1 'polypeptide(L)'
;MTDLAVTPEHLDNLATKQDQASTQAKTAGSAGSNVEVAVWVTHGVISGTSNVAFTKAAAARKKTADAMSKASTGLAGKLRTAKAVYGSADDEAGKSIDRQLLDR
;
A
#
# COMPACT_ATOMS: atom_id res chain seq x y z
N MET A 1 8.27 0.56 -25.64
CA MET A 1 7.72 1.33 -24.52
C MET A 1 6.21 1.32 -24.69
N THR A 2 5.47 0.71 -23.77
CA THR A 2 4.01 0.80 -23.79
C THR A 2 3.66 2.22 -23.39
N ASP A 3 2.99 2.95 -24.27
CA ASP A 3 2.59 4.33 -24.02
C ASP A 3 1.57 4.33 -22.87
N LEU A 4 2.03 4.64 -21.66
CA LEU A 4 1.17 4.71 -20.49
C LEU A 4 0.53 6.09 -20.50
N ALA A 5 -0.70 6.19 -21.00
CA ALA A 5 -1.53 7.38 -20.82
C ALA A 5 -1.87 7.53 -19.33
N VAL A 6 -1.12 8.38 -18.62
CA VAL A 6 -1.33 8.66 -17.20
C VAL A 6 -2.48 9.66 -17.08
N THR A 7 -3.70 9.16 -16.87
CA THR A 7 -4.85 10.03 -16.56
C THR A 7 -5.04 10.19 -15.04
N PRO A 8 -5.68 11.27 -14.58
CA PRO A 8 -6.05 11.42 -13.17
C PRO A 8 -6.82 10.22 -12.59
N GLU A 9 -7.73 9.63 -13.36
CA GLU A 9 -8.50 8.44 -12.97
C GLU A 9 -7.61 7.20 -12.85
N HIS A 10 -6.63 7.04 -13.75
CA HIS A 10 -5.69 5.93 -13.68
C HIS A 10 -4.83 6.00 -12.42
N LEU A 11 -4.35 7.20 -12.07
CA LEU A 11 -3.59 7.44 -10.84
C LEU A 11 -4.42 7.16 -9.58
N ASP A 12 -5.70 7.52 -9.59
CA ASP A 12 -6.63 7.25 -8.48
C ASP A 12 -6.87 5.75 -8.28
N ASN A 13 -7.04 5.02 -9.38
CA ASN A 13 -7.18 3.56 -9.35
C ASN A 13 -5.92 2.90 -8.78
N LEU A 14 -4.74 3.32 -9.21
CA LEU A 14 -3.47 2.83 -8.67
C LEU A 14 -3.32 3.16 -7.18
N ALA A 15 -3.71 4.36 -6.75
CA ALA A 15 -3.66 4.74 -5.34
C ALA A 15 -4.57 3.84 -4.49
N THR A 16 -5.78 3.57 -4.97
CA THR A 16 -6.74 2.66 -4.32
C THR A 16 -6.18 1.25 -4.21
N LYS A 17 -5.55 0.73 -5.26
CA LYS A 17 -4.89 -0.60 -5.22
C LYS A 17 -3.76 -0.66 -4.21
N GLN A 18 -3.01 0.43 -4.03
CA GLN A 18 -1.97 0.49 -3.00
C GLN A 18 -2.57 0.50 -1.59
N ASP A 19 -3.69 1.18 -1.36
CA ASP A 19 -4.38 1.11 -0.06
C ASP A 19 -4.92 -0.30 0.24
N GLN A 20 -5.42 -1.00 -0.79
CA GLN A 20 -5.82 -2.40 -0.68
C GLN A 20 -4.61 -3.30 -0.37
N ALA A 21 -3.48 -3.12 -1.07
CA ALA A 21 -2.25 -3.86 -0.81
C ALA A 21 -1.73 -3.63 0.62
N SER A 22 -1.80 -2.40 1.12
CA SER A 22 -1.47 -2.05 2.50
C SER A 22 -2.34 -2.80 3.51
N THR A 23 -3.65 -2.90 3.23
CA THR A 23 -4.59 -3.62 4.08
C THR A 23 -4.30 -5.12 4.08
N GLN A 24 -4.09 -5.70 2.90
CA GLN A 24 -3.73 -7.12 2.75
C GLN A 24 -2.39 -7.43 3.43
N ALA A 25 -1.40 -6.55 3.33
CA ALA A 25 -0.12 -6.68 4.03
C ALA A 25 -0.33 -6.83 5.53
N LYS A 26 -1.12 -5.96 6.14
CA LYS A 26 -1.44 -6.01 7.58
C LYS A 26 -2.13 -7.32 7.97
N THR A 27 -3.12 -7.76 7.18
CA THR A 27 -3.80 -9.04 7.40
C THR A 27 -2.85 -10.23 7.30
N ALA A 28 -1.95 -10.24 6.31
CA ALA A 28 -0.92 -11.27 6.19
C ALA A 28 0.07 -11.22 7.37
N GLY A 29 0.38 -10.01 7.86
CA GLY A 29 1.25 -9.77 9.02
C GLY A 29 0.74 -10.41 10.32
N SER A 30 -0.58 -10.45 10.52
CA SER A 30 -1.20 -11.06 11.69
C SER A 30 -1.50 -12.56 11.54
N ALA A 31 -1.36 -13.12 10.34
CA ALA A 31 -1.62 -14.53 10.12
C ALA A 31 -0.68 -15.42 10.94
N GLY A 32 -1.27 -16.35 11.72
CA GLY A 32 -0.53 -17.31 12.53
C GLY A 32 0.18 -16.70 13.75
N SER A 33 -0.23 -15.52 14.21
CA SER A 33 0.35 -14.86 15.40
C SER A 33 -0.01 -15.54 16.74
N ASN A 34 -0.74 -16.66 16.71
CA ASN A 34 -1.12 -17.43 17.90
C ASN A 34 -0.45 -18.81 17.94
N VAL A 35 0.35 -19.15 16.93
CA VAL A 35 0.93 -20.50 16.78
C VAL A 35 1.92 -20.78 17.91
N GLU A 36 2.73 -19.81 18.32
CA GLU A 36 3.66 -19.96 19.44
C GLU A 36 2.93 -20.24 20.76
N VAL A 37 1.79 -19.59 20.99
CA VAL A 37 0.98 -19.81 22.20
C VAL A 37 0.31 -21.19 22.13
N ALA A 38 -0.28 -21.53 20.99
CA ALA A 38 -0.97 -22.81 20.80
C ALA A 38 -0.02 -24.01 21.00
N VAL A 39 1.20 -23.92 20.48
CA VAL A 39 2.19 -24.99 20.60
C VAL A 39 2.75 -25.10 22.03
N TRP A 40 2.89 -23.98 22.76
CA TRP A 40 3.21 -24.03 24.20
C TRP A 40 2.12 -24.76 24.99
N VAL A 41 0.86 -24.41 24.75
CA VAL A 41 -0.28 -24.96 25.49
C VAL A 41 -0.45 -26.46 25.22
N THR A 42 -0.27 -26.89 23.97
CA THR A 42 -0.52 -28.28 23.56
C THR A 42 0.65 -29.23 23.81
N HIS A 43 1.89 -28.76 23.65
CA HIS A 43 3.09 -29.61 23.75
C HIS A 43 3.95 -29.30 24.98
N GLY A 44 3.63 -28.25 25.73
CA GLY A 44 4.36 -27.86 26.93
C GLY A 44 5.80 -27.44 26.65
N VAL A 45 6.66 -27.61 27.64
CA VAL A 45 8.07 -27.17 27.60
C VAL A 45 8.91 -27.86 26.52
N ILE A 46 8.49 -29.04 26.04
CA ILE A 46 9.19 -29.79 24.99
C ILE A 46 9.25 -28.99 23.69
N SER A 47 8.25 -28.14 23.42
CA SER A 47 8.21 -27.31 22.24
C SER A 47 9.06 -26.02 22.33
N GLY A 48 9.80 -25.81 23.41
CA GLY A 48 10.49 -24.54 23.69
C GLY A 48 11.34 -24.01 22.53
N THR A 49 12.11 -24.86 21.85
CA THR A 49 12.93 -24.46 20.69
C THR A 49 12.07 -24.06 19.48
N SER A 50 11.02 -24.84 19.19
CA SER A 50 10.04 -24.54 18.14
C SER A 50 9.27 -23.25 18.44
N ASN A 51 8.91 -23.02 19.70
CA ASN A 51 8.25 -21.80 20.15
C ASN A 51 9.09 -20.56 19.88
N VAL A 52 10.38 -20.60 20.20
CA VAL A 52 11.31 -19.51 19.88
C VAL A 52 11.36 -19.27 18.36
N ALA A 53 11.37 -20.33 17.56
CA ALA A 53 11.34 -20.20 16.10
C ALA A 53 10.02 -19.58 15.60
N PHE A 54 8.87 -20.00 16.13
CA PHE A 54 7.57 -19.43 15.78
C PHE A 54 7.44 -17.96 16.17
N THR A 55 7.88 -17.58 17.38
CA THR A 55 7.91 -16.18 17.81
C THR A 55 8.76 -15.32 16.87
N LYS A 56 9.96 -15.79 16.49
CA LYS A 56 10.83 -15.07 15.54
C LYS A 56 10.18 -14.95 14.17
N ALA A 57 9.56 -16.02 13.66
CA ALA A 57 8.86 -16.01 12.38
C ALA A 57 7.67 -15.06 12.37
N ALA A 58 6.85 -15.05 13.43
CA ALA A 58 5.73 -14.13 13.60
C ALA A 58 6.21 -12.67 13.66
N ALA A 59 7.26 -12.39 14.43
CA ALA A 59 7.85 -11.05 14.51
C ALA A 59 8.41 -10.58 13.15
N ALA A 60 9.11 -11.45 12.42
CA ALA A 60 9.63 -11.15 11.09
C ALA A 60 8.49 -10.87 10.09
N ARG A 61 7.44 -11.71 10.09
CA ARG A 61 6.26 -11.52 9.24
C ARG A 61 5.58 -10.19 9.51
N LYS A 62 5.35 -9.86 10.79
CA LYS A 62 4.75 -8.58 11.20
C LYS A 62 5.59 -7.39 10.75
N LYS A 63 6.91 -7.43 10.94
CA LYS A 63 7.83 -6.37 10.51
C LYS A 63 7.76 -6.15 9.00
N THR A 64 7.77 -7.22 8.21
CA THR A 64 7.67 -7.14 6.74
C THR A 64 6.31 -6.58 6.31
N ALA A 65 5.22 -7.04 6.93
CA ALA A 65 3.88 -6.53 6.68
C ALA A 65 3.75 -5.03 6.97
N ASP A 66 4.29 -4.56 8.09
CA ASP A 66 4.27 -3.14 8.47
C ASP A 66 5.10 -2.31 7.48
N ALA A 67 6.27 -2.81 7.04
CA ALA A 67 7.09 -2.16 6.03
C ALA A 67 6.39 -2.07 4.66
N MET A 68 5.75 -3.15 4.22
CA MET A 68 5.01 -3.19 2.97
C MET A 68 3.79 -2.28 3.01
N SER A 69 3.05 -2.28 4.13
CA SER A 69 1.95 -1.35 4.35
C SER A 69 2.40 0.11 4.27
N LYS A 70 3.52 0.48 4.92
CA LYS A 70 4.07 1.83 4.86
C LYS A 70 4.52 2.24 3.45
N ALA A 71 5.13 1.32 2.71
CA ALA A 71 5.55 1.58 1.34
C ALA A 71 4.34 1.81 0.42
N SER A 72 3.31 0.97 0.55
CA SER A 72 2.08 1.09 -0.22
C SER A 72 1.31 2.38 0.10
N THR A 73 1.11 2.75 1.37
CA THR A 73 0.44 4.01 1.71
C THR A 73 1.25 5.23 1.25
N GLY A 74 2.57 5.18 1.35
CA GLY A 74 3.44 6.22 0.82
C GLY A 74 3.31 6.38 -0.70
N LEU A 75 3.23 5.27 -1.44
CA LEU A 75 3.02 5.30 -2.89
C LEU A 75 1.61 5.80 -3.24
N ALA A 76 0.58 5.38 -2.51
CA ALA A 76 -0.79 5.89 -2.69
C ALA A 76 -0.85 7.41 -2.51
N GLY A 77 -0.15 7.96 -1.51
CA GLY A 77 -0.03 9.40 -1.31
C GLY A 77 0.61 10.09 -2.51
N LYS A 78 1.74 9.59 -3.01
CA LYS A 78 2.43 10.15 -4.20
C LYS A 78 1.54 10.11 -5.45
N LEU A 79 0.79 9.04 -5.65
CA LEU A 79 -0.14 8.91 -6.78
C LEU A 79 -1.27 9.94 -6.71
N ARG A 80 -1.81 10.20 -5.52
CA ARG A 80 -2.81 11.26 -5.30
C ARG A 80 -2.23 12.65 -5.53
N THR A 81 -0.99 12.90 -5.10
CA THR A 81 -0.29 14.15 -5.42
C THR A 81 -0.13 14.31 -6.93
N ALA A 82 0.29 13.27 -7.64
CA ALA A 82 0.41 13.31 -9.09
C ALA A 82 -0.94 13.60 -9.77
N LYS A 83 -2.03 12.98 -9.30
CA LYS A 83 -3.40 13.25 -9.77
C LYS A 83 -3.75 14.74 -9.65
N ALA A 84 -3.48 15.33 -8.48
CA ALA A 84 -3.78 16.75 -8.23
C ALA A 84 -2.96 17.68 -9.16
N VAL A 85 -1.68 17.36 -9.39
CA VAL A 85 -0.83 18.13 -10.30
C VAL A 85 -1.35 18.06 -11.74
N TYR A 86 -1.68 16.86 -12.24
CA TYR A 86 -2.26 16.71 -13.58
C TYR A 86 -3.57 17.49 -13.72
N GLY A 87 -4.51 17.33 -12.77
CA GLY A 87 -5.76 18.07 -12.79
C GLY A 87 -5.57 19.59 -12.81
N SER A 88 -4.62 20.11 -12.00
CA SER A 88 -4.32 21.54 -12.01
C SER A 88 -3.72 22.05 -13.33
N ALA A 89 -2.89 21.22 -13.98
CA ALA A 89 -2.28 21.57 -15.26
C ALA A 89 -3.34 21.58 -16.38
N ASP A 90 -4.23 20.59 -16.39
CA ASP A 90 -5.33 20.50 -17.34
C ASP A 90 -6.31 21.66 -17.19
N ASP A 91 -6.65 22.05 -15.94
CA ASP A 91 -7.50 23.20 -15.66
C ASP A 91 -6.87 24.53 -16.14
N GLU A 92 -5.58 24.74 -15.88
CA GLU A 92 -4.89 25.96 -16.33
C GLU A 92 -4.75 26.03 -17.85
N ALA A 93 -4.49 24.88 -18.50
CA ALA A 93 -4.49 24.79 -19.95
C ALA A 93 -5.88 25.12 -20.53
N GLY A 94 -6.96 24.57 -19.95
CA GLY A 94 -8.34 24.86 -20.33
C GLY A 94 -8.66 26.35 -20.25
N LYS A 95 -8.36 26.98 -19.10
CA LYS A 95 -8.57 28.44 -18.91
C LYS A 95 -7.75 29.28 -19.89
N SER A 96 -6.57 28.83 -20.30
CA SER A 96 -5.75 29.54 -21.29
C SER A 96 -6.37 29.44 -22.69
N ILE A 97 -6.90 28.27 -23.06
CA ILE A 97 -7.57 28.06 -24.33
C ILE A 97 -8.87 28.87 -24.39
N ASP A 98 -9.68 28.85 -23.31
CA ASP A 98 -10.91 29.64 -23.22
C ASP A 98 -10.64 31.14 -23.43
N ARG A 99 -9.57 31.65 -22.80
CA ARG A 99 -9.12 33.04 -23.02
C ARG A 99 -8.75 33.33 -24.47
N GLN A 100 -8.03 32.42 -25.13
CA GLN A 100 -7.65 32.58 -26.55
C GLN A 100 -8.86 32.50 -27.51
N LEU A 101 -9.92 31.79 -27.13
CA LEU A 101 -11.16 31.69 -27.92
C LEU A 101 -12.09 32.89 -27.72
N LEU A 102 -12.09 33.50 -26.54
CA LEU A 102 -12.90 34.69 -26.23
C LEU A 102 -12.33 36.00 -26.80
N ASP A 103 -11.03 36.04 -27.11
CA ASP A 103 -10.36 37.19 -27.77
C ASP A 103 -10.53 37.18 -29.31
N ARG A 104 -11.42 36.35 -29.87
CA ARG A 104 -11.78 36.31 -31.31
C ARG A 104 -13.24 36.67 -31.53
#